data_AF-A0AAN4YUI8-F1
#
_entry.id   AF-A0AAN4YUI8-F1
#
_cell.length_a   1.000
_cell.length_b   1.000
_cell.length_c   1.000
_cell.angle_alpha   90.00
_cell.angle_beta   90.00
_cell.angle_gamma   90.00
#
_symmetry.space_group_name_H-M   'P 1'
#
loop_
_entity.id
_entity.type
_entity.pdbx_description
1 polymer ?
#
loop_
_entity_poly.entity_id
_entity_poly.type
_entity_poly.pdbx_seq_one_letter_code
_entity_poly.pdbx_strand_id
1 'polypeptide(L)'
;MLELLLFASVPAHQHHELLQQLAGLTAMQPRHRLERRLIFKAYRKPGLINTRVGASQDLQGNEMQRLNKMLNGGMFYTQVVGPVSEADFGAQSSAASSGDPDAPMSGTDTGTNFEYHPYSYENQPWKLEFRDIPEAGTRSAVTTRLMASASLPKGDITTPMNAWGYRSVY
;
A
#
# COMPACT_ATOMS: atom_id res chain seq x y z
N MET A 1 9.18 -12.98 -6.31
CA MET A 1 10.02 -12.01 -7.04
C MET A 1 11.13 -11.55 -6.12
N LEU A 2 12.37 -11.43 -6.59
CA LEU A 2 13.46 -10.85 -5.80
C LEU A 2 13.52 -9.35 -6.08
N GLU A 3 13.55 -8.52 -5.03
CA GLU A 3 13.74 -7.07 -5.15
C GLU A 3 15.07 -6.61 -4.54
N LEU A 4 15.69 -5.66 -5.22
CA LEU A 4 16.96 -5.02 -4.86
C LEU A 4 16.66 -3.56 -4.49
N LEU A 5 17.00 -3.17 -3.28
CA LEU A 5 16.62 -1.89 -2.70
C LEU A 5 17.85 -1.08 -2.30
N LEU A 6 17.86 0.19 -2.71
CA LEU A 6 18.82 1.21 -2.30
C LEU A 6 18.05 2.39 -1.72
N PHE A 7 18.53 2.91 -0.60
CA PHE A 7 17.89 4.00 0.11
C PHE A 7 18.90 5.12 0.36
N ALA A 8 18.44 6.35 0.20
CA ALA A 8 19.16 7.56 0.57
C ALA A 8 18.17 8.55 1.17
N SER A 9 18.62 9.34 2.14
CA SER A 9 17.83 10.47 2.64
C SER A 9 18.04 11.68 1.73
N VAL A 10 16.98 12.43 1.48
CA VAL A 10 17.01 13.65 0.67
C VAL A 10 16.51 14.81 1.53
N PRO A 11 17.32 15.84 1.77
CA PRO A 11 16.86 17.04 2.46
C PRO A 11 15.75 17.76 1.70
N ALA A 12 14.77 18.30 2.42
CA ALA A 12 13.58 18.92 1.82
C ALA A 12 13.91 20.07 0.85
N HIS A 13 14.94 20.87 1.15
CA HIS A 13 15.34 22.00 0.29
C HIS A 13 15.99 21.56 -1.03
N GLN A 14 16.59 20.37 -1.08
CA GLN A 14 17.23 19.82 -2.30
C GLN A 14 16.27 18.96 -3.13
N HIS A 15 15.10 18.64 -2.60
CA HIS A 15 14.14 17.74 -3.25
C HIS A 15 13.77 18.18 -4.68
N HIS A 16 13.53 19.48 -4.88
CA HIS A 16 13.15 20.00 -6.20
C HIS A 16 14.29 19.88 -7.22
N GLU A 17 15.51 20.25 -6.83
CA GLU A 17 16.69 20.14 -7.70
C GLU A 17 16.97 18.68 -8.07
N LEU A 18 16.89 17.77 -7.11
CA LEU A 18 17.08 16.35 -7.35
C LEU A 18 16.04 15.79 -8.32
N LEU A 19 14.76 16.18 -8.18
CA LEU A 19 13.71 15.77 -9.12
C LEU A 19 14.02 16.25 -10.54
N GLN A 20 14.51 17.48 -10.70
CA GLN A 20 14.89 18.02 -12.01
C GLN A 20 16.09 17.26 -12.61
N GLN A 21 17.11 16.97 -11.79
CA GLN A 21 18.27 16.19 -12.20
C GLN A 21 17.87 14.77 -12.61
N LEU A 22 17.03 14.09 -11.83
CA LEU A 22 16.53 12.75 -12.15
C LEU A 22 15.67 12.75 -13.41
N ALA A 23 14.83 13.77 -13.62
CA ALA A 23 14.05 13.91 -14.84
C ALA A 23 14.95 14.10 -16.07
N GLY A 24 16.00 14.92 -15.96
CA GLY A 24 17.01 15.10 -17.00
C GLY A 24 17.83 13.83 -17.28
N LEU A 25 18.24 13.11 -16.23
CA LEU A 25 19.06 11.90 -16.34
C LEU A 25 18.27 10.71 -16.92
N THR A 26 17.03 10.52 -16.46
CA THR A 26 16.18 9.39 -16.88
C THR A 26 15.41 9.68 -18.17
N ALA A 27 15.36 10.94 -18.61
CA ALA A 27 14.47 11.43 -19.66
C ALA A 27 12.99 11.06 -19.41
N MET A 28 12.58 10.93 -18.14
CA MET A 28 11.22 10.61 -17.73
C MET A 28 10.65 11.67 -16.78
N GLN A 29 9.36 11.95 -16.91
CA GLN A 29 8.67 12.85 -15.98
C GLN A 29 8.37 12.15 -14.66
N PRO A 30 8.60 12.80 -13.51
CA PRO A 30 8.17 12.29 -12.21
C PRO A 30 6.67 12.02 -12.21
N ARG A 31 6.27 10.87 -11.68
CA ARG A 31 4.86 10.50 -11.55
C ARG A 31 4.43 10.62 -10.10
N HIS A 32 3.45 11.48 -9.85
CA HIS A 32 2.82 11.57 -8.53
C HIS A 32 2.05 10.27 -8.25
N ARG A 33 2.33 9.64 -7.10
CA ARG A 33 1.72 8.36 -6.72
C ARG A 33 1.42 8.37 -5.23
N LEU A 34 0.14 8.30 -4.91
CA LEU A 34 -0.36 8.18 -3.55
C LEU A 34 -0.87 6.77 -3.30
N GLU A 35 -0.42 6.18 -2.20
CA GLU A 35 -0.80 4.83 -1.79
C GLU A 35 -1.12 4.81 -0.31
N ARG A 36 -2.16 4.07 0.04
CA ARG A 36 -2.44 3.70 1.43
C ARG A 36 -2.00 2.27 1.65
N ARG A 37 -1.28 2.06 2.75
CA ARG A 37 -0.77 0.76 3.16
C ARG A 37 -1.35 0.42 4.53
N LEU A 38 -2.17 -0.60 4.57
CA LEU A 38 -2.72 -1.17 5.79
C LEU A 38 -1.85 -2.33 6.24
N ILE A 39 -1.54 -2.39 7.53
CA ILE A 39 -0.65 -3.41 8.09
C ILE A 39 -1.48 -4.42 8.88
N PHE A 40 -1.38 -5.67 8.46
CA PHE A 40 -2.06 -6.79 9.08
C PHE A 40 -1.06 -7.75 9.71
N LYS A 41 -1.47 -8.36 10.81
CA LYS A 41 -0.72 -9.40 11.51
C LYS A 41 -1.56 -10.67 11.58
N ALA A 42 -0.93 -11.82 11.32
CA ALA A 42 -1.59 -13.11 11.50
C ALA A 42 -2.00 -13.28 12.97
N TYR A 43 -3.30 -13.42 13.20
CA TYR A 43 -3.91 -13.71 14.48
C TYR A 43 -4.53 -15.10 14.43
N ARG A 44 -3.90 -16.06 15.11
CA ARG A 44 -4.50 -17.38 15.28
C ARG A 44 -5.56 -17.28 16.36
N LYS A 45 -6.82 -17.61 16.01
CA LYS A 45 -7.81 -17.93 17.03
C LYS A 45 -7.26 -19.11 17.85
N PRO A 46 -7.07 -18.95 19.18
CA PRO A 46 -6.65 -20.07 20.02
C PRO A 46 -7.62 -21.24 19.83
N GLY A 47 -7.12 -22.40 19.39
CA GLY A 47 -7.93 -23.61 19.19
C GLY A 47 -8.13 -24.06 17.74
N LEU A 48 -7.81 -23.25 16.72
CA LEU A 48 -7.88 -23.70 15.32
C LEU A 48 -6.57 -24.37 14.91
N ILE A 49 -6.51 -25.69 15.10
CA ILE A 49 -5.40 -26.55 14.66
C ILE A 49 -5.50 -26.65 13.14
N ASN A 50 -4.46 -26.21 12.41
CA ASN A 50 -4.37 -26.49 10.98
C ASN A 50 -4.40 -28.00 10.80
N THR A 51 -5.42 -28.52 10.12
CA THR A 51 -5.43 -29.91 9.65
C THR A 51 -4.11 -30.14 8.92
N ARG A 52 -3.28 -31.04 9.45
CA ARG A 52 -2.11 -31.53 8.71
C ARG A 52 -2.64 -32.14 7.43
N VAL A 53 -2.46 -31.43 6.32
CA VAL A 53 -2.65 -32.02 5.00
C VAL A 53 -1.43 -32.91 4.76
N GLY A 54 -1.52 -34.15 5.23
CA GLY A 54 -0.58 -35.20 4.86
C GLY A 54 -0.89 -35.63 3.42
N ALA A 55 -0.14 -35.11 2.45
CA ALA A 55 -0.01 -35.70 1.12
C ALA A 55 1.22 -35.10 0.40
N SER A 56 2.21 -35.96 0.13
CA SER A 56 3.44 -35.76 -0.68
C SER A 56 4.39 -34.64 -0.25
N GLN A 57 5.42 -35.05 0.50
CA GLN A 57 6.48 -34.25 1.10
C GLN A 57 7.57 -33.76 0.12
N ASP A 58 7.29 -33.64 -1.19
CA ASP A 58 8.37 -33.51 -2.19
C ASP A 58 8.12 -32.52 -3.36
N LEU A 59 7.14 -31.62 -3.27
CA LEU A 59 6.77 -30.74 -4.40
C LEU A 59 6.62 -29.26 -4.09
N GLN A 60 6.79 -28.82 -2.84
CA GLN A 60 6.84 -27.38 -2.53
C GLN A 60 8.29 -26.97 -2.29
N GLY A 61 8.87 -26.23 -3.23
CA GLY A 61 10.22 -25.71 -3.13
C GLY A 61 10.44 -24.99 -1.80
N ASN A 62 11.66 -25.05 -1.26
CA ASN A 62 12.03 -24.50 0.05
C ASN A 62 11.52 -23.06 0.29
N GLU A 63 11.44 -22.25 -0.77
CA GLU A 63 10.88 -20.91 -0.74
C GLU A 63 9.39 -20.87 -0.35
N MET A 64 8.57 -21.80 -0.86
CA MET A 64 7.14 -21.83 -0.59
C MET A 64 6.83 -22.30 0.83
N GLN A 65 7.64 -23.24 1.37
CA GLN A 65 7.56 -23.64 2.77
C GLN A 65 7.97 -22.51 3.71
N ARG A 66 9.04 -21.77 3.37
CA ARG A 66 9.47 -20.57 4.10
C ARG A 66 8.39 -19.50 4.08
N LEU A 67 7.81 -19.19 2.91
CA LEU A 67 6.70 -18.25 2.76
C LEU A 67 5.50 -18.64 3.63
N ASN A 68 5.11 -19.92 3.63
CA ASN A 68 3.99 -20.41 4.44
C ASN A 68 4.27 -20.25 5.95
N LYS A 69 5.48 -20.58 6.40
CA LYS A 69 5.91 -20.37 7.79
C LYS A 69 5.86 -18.89 8.18
N MET A 70 6.22 -18.00 7.26
CA MET A 70 6.24 -16.57 7.51
C MET A 70 4.84 -15.95 7.51
N LEU A 71 3.99 -16.26 6.53
CA LEU A 71 2.59 -15.81 6.48
C LEU A 71 1.82 -16.26 7.73
N ASN A 72 2.11 -17.46 8.24
CA ASN A 72 1.48 -18.01 9.44
C ASN A 72 2.25 -17.69 10.73
N GLY A 73 3.34 -16.95 10.66
CA GLY A 73 4.22 -16.64 11.78
C GLY A 73 3.85 -15.31 12.43
N GLY A 74 3.69 -15.30 13.76
CA GLY A 74 3.34 -14.08 14.51
C GLY A 74 4.42 -12.98 14.56
N MET A 75 5.53 -13.16 13.83
CA MET A 75 6.61 -12.17 13.70
C MET A 75 6.52 -11.35 12.40
N PHE A 76 5.68 -11.76 11.44
CA PHE A 76 5.61 -11.14 10.13
C PHE A 76 4.32 -10.33 9.96
N TYR A 77 4.45 -9.22 9.26
CA TYR A 77 3.33 -8.37 8.89
C TYR A 77 3.06 -8.50 7.40
N THR A 78 1.79 -8.57 7.06
CA THR A 78 1.33 -8.54 5.68
C THR A 78 0.78 -7.15 5.38
N GLN A 79 1.16 -6.59 4.23
CA GLN A 79 0.73 -5.25 3.85
C GLN A 79 -0.37 -5.37 2.80
N VAL A 80 -1.39 -4.54 2.92
CA VAL A 80 -2.39 -4.37 1.87
C VAL A 80 -2.27 -2.95 1.33
N VAL A 81 -2.03 -2.82 0.03
CA VAL A 81 -1.75 -1.56 -0.65
C VAL A 81 -2.89 -1.23 -1.59
N GLY A 82 -3.43 -0.02 -1.49
CA GLY A 82 -4.44 0.51 -2.39
C GLY A 82 -4.06 1.92 -2.86
N PRO A 83 -4.28 2.26 -4.16
CA PRO A 83 -4.09 3.62 -4.65
C PRO A 83 -5.08 4.57 -3.96
N VAL A 84 -4.66 5.79 -3.67
CA VAL A 84 -5.51 6.82 -3.06
C VAL A 84 -5.43 8.08 -3.90
N SER A 85 -6.51 8.85 -3.96
CA SER A 85 -6.53 10.15 -4.62
C SER A 85 -6.33 11.27 -3.59
N GLU A 86 -5.88 12.45 -4.03
CA GLU A 86 -5.73 13.61 -3.14
C GLU A 86 -7.05 14.02 -2.49
N ALA A 87 -8.17 13.83 -3.20
CA ALA A 87 -9.52 14.12 -2.70
C ALA A 87 -9.95 13.24 -1.51
N ASP A 88 -9.28 12.11 -1.30
CA ASP A 88 -9.56 11.19 -0.18
C ASP A 88 -8.87 11.63 1.12
N PHE A 89 -7.89 12.55 1.05
CA PHE A 89 -7.28 13.14 2.22
C PHE A 89 -8.16 14.32 2.68
N GLY A 90 -8.70 14.19 3.89
CA GLY A 90 -9.78 15.02 4.39
C GLY A 90 -9.54 16.53 4.31
N ALA A 91 -10.59 17.19 3.83
CA ALA A 91 -10.97 18.58 3.96
C ALA A 91 -10.15 19.59 3.14
N GLN A 92 -10.77 20.06 2.04
CA GLN A 92 -10.81 21.51 1.83
C GLN A 92 -11.10 22.12 3.19
N SER A 93 -10.13 22.85 3.73
CA SER A 93 -10.33 23.73 4.85
C SER A 93 -11.64 24.44 4.59
N SER A 94 -12.54 24.42 5.54
CA SER A 94 -13.74 25.25 5.57
C SER A 94 -13.33 26.73 5.50
N ALA A 95 -12.92 27.18 4.33
CA ALA A 95 -12.68 28.57 3.96
C ALA A 95 -13.97 29.22 3.44
N ALA A 96 -15.12 28.64 3.81
CA ALA A 96 -16.45 29.16 3.52
C ALA A 96 -17.26 29.23 4.83
N SER A 97 -16.93 30.18 5.70
CA SER A 97 -17.89 30.78 6.65
C SER A 97 -17.32 31.97 7.44
N SER A 98 -16.66 32.91 6.76
CA SER A 98 -16.61 34.30 7.25
C SER A 98 -16.42 35.27 6.08
N GLY A 99 -17.53 35.67 5.46
CA GLY A 99 -17.54 36.63 4.37
C GLY A 99 -18.96 36.85 3.85
N ASP A 100 -19.58 37.90 4.36
CA ASP A 100 -20.63 38.76 3.78
C ASP A 100 -21.55 38.20 2.67
N PRO A 101 -22.89 38.24 2.82
CA PRO A 101 -23.81 37.83 1.77
C PRO A 101 -24.13 39.01 0.83
N ASP A 102 -23.24 39.32 -0.11
CA ASP A 102 -23.56 40.23 -1.23
C ASP A 102 -23.70 39.47 -2.56
N ALA A 103 -24.94 39.53 -3.07
CA ALA A 103 -25.52 39.24 -4.38
C ALA A 103 -24.79 38.28 -5.38
N PRO A 104 -25.50 37.27 -5.94
CA PRO A 104 -24.95 36.39 -6.96
C PRO A 104 -24.89 37.07 -8.34
N MET A 105 -23.69 37.21 -8.91
CA MET A 105 -23.50 37.50 -10.33
C MET A 105 -23.61 36.21 -11.14
N SER A 106 -24.72 36.06 -11.86
CA SER A 106 -24.94 35.04 -12.87
C SER A 106 -24.16 35.40 -14.14
N GLY A 107 -23.34 34.47 -14.62
CA GLY A 107 -22.74 34.52 -15.95
C GLY A 107 -21.25 34.25 -15.96
N THR A 108 -20.87 32.97 -16.07
CA THR A 108 -19.91 32.41 -17.04
C THR A 108 -19.88 30.90 -16.81
N ASP A 109 -20.45 30.12 -17.74
CA ASP A 109 -20.31 28.67 -17.78
C ASP A 109 -18.84 28.30 -18.03
N THR A 110 -18.11 28.01 -16.96
CA THR A 110 -17.01 27.04 -17.01
C THR A 110 -17.48 25.84 -16.21
N GLY A 111 -18.00 24.84 -16.92
CA GLY A 111 -18.40 23.55 -16.37
C GLY A 111 -17.21 22.82 -15.76
N THR A 112 -16.78 23.25 -14.58
CA THR A 112 -16.07 22.41 -13.63
C THR A 112 -17.14 21.81 -12.72
N ASN A 113 -17.86 20.81 -13.28
CA ASN A 113 -18.38 19.72 -12.47
C ASN A 113 -17.17 19.08 -11.77
N PHE A 114 -16.72 19.67 -10.67
CA PHE A 114 -15.97 18.93 -9.67
C PHE A 114 -16.97 17.98 -9.05
N GLU A 115 -17.22 16.89 -9.77
CA GLU A 115 -17.91 15.73 -9.28
C GLU A 115 -17.11 15.31 -8.04
N TYR A 116 -17.63 15.70 -6.88
CA TYR A 116 -17.19 15.17 -5.60
C TYR A 116 -17.41 13.66 -5.76
N HIS A 117 -16.36 12.93 -6.11
CA HIS A 117 -16.34 11.49 -5.98
C HIS A 117 -15.99 11.22 -4.53
N PRO A 118 -17.00 11.04 -3.64
CA PRO A 118 -16.70 10.57 -2.30
C PRO A 118 -15.90 9.28 -2.43
N TYR A 119 -14.87 9.14 -1.60
CA TYR A 119 -14.05 7.94 -1.53
C TYR A 119 -14.92 6.67 -1.59
N SER A 120 -14.95 6.01 -2.74
CA SER A 120 -15.83 4.87 -2.98
C SER A 120 -15.20 3.62 -2.38
N TYR A 121 -15.37 3.47 -1.07
CA TYR A 121 -14.86 2.35 -0.28
C TYR A 121 -15.06 1.00 -0.97
N GLU A 122 -16.23 0.79 -1.58
CA GLU A 122 -16.67 -0.46 -2.21
C GLU A 122 -15.90 -0.83 -3.50
N ASN A 123 -15.36 0.16 -4.21
CA ASN A 123 -14.70 -0.06 -5.51
C ASN A 123 -13.18 0.02 -5.43
N GLN A 124 -12.63 0.24 -4.24
CA GLN A 124 -11.21 0.41 -4.02
C GLN A 124 -10.45 -0.87 -4.41
N PRO A 125 -9.54 -0.84 -5.40
CA PRO A 125 -8.69 -1.98 -5.70
C PRO A 125 -7.61 -2.12 -4.64
N TRP A 126 -7.36 -3.36 -4.20
CA TRP A 126 -6.36 -3.69 -3.21
C TRP A 126 -5.36 -4.72 -3.74
N LYS A 127 -4.12 -4.63 -3.26
CA LYS A 127 -3.06 -5.59 -3.51
C LYS A 127 -2.48 -6.05 -2.18
N LEU A 128 -2.44 -7.36 -1.97
CA LEU A 128 -1.68 -7.96 -0.88
C LEU A 128 -0.21 -7.94 -1.27
N GLU A 129 0.64 -7.35 -0.44
CA GLU A 129 2.08 -7.40 -0.57
C GLU A 129 2.69 -8.09 0.65
N PHE A 130 3.45 -9.14 0.37
CA PHE A 130 4.28 -9.83 1.33
C PHE A 130 5.74 -9.50 1.05
N ARG A 131 6.44 -9.02 2.08
CA ARG A 131 7.85 -8.62 2.03
C ARG A 131 8.59 -9.42 3.09
N ASP A 132 9.55 -10.25 2.67
CA ASP A 132 10.40 -11.03 3.56
C ASP A 132 11.39 -10.12 4.31
N ILE A 133 11.96 -10.62 5.40
CA ILE A 133 13.09 -10.00 6.08
C ILE A 133 14.25 -9.98 5.08
N PRO A 134 14.91 -8.83 4.90
CA PRO A 134 16.07 -8.75 4.02
C PRO A 134 17.15 -9.74 4.44
N GLU A 135 17.87 -10.29 3.47
CA GLU A 135 18.87 -11.33 3.70
C GLU A 135 19.96 -10.81 4.66
N ALA A 136 19.98 -11.35 5.88
CA ALA A 136 20.92 -10.91 6.91
C ALA A 136 22.30 -11.51 6.68
N GLY A 137 23.34 -10.67 6.66
CA GLY A 137 24.74 -11.11 6.78
C GLY A 137 25.49 -11.33 5.47
N THR A 138 24.90 -11.06 4.31
CA THR A 138 25.67 -10.93 3.07
C THR A 138 26.35 -9.57 3.06
N ARG A 139 27.66 -9.50 2.77
CA ARG A 139 28.42 -8.24 2.55
C ARG A 139 28.00 -7.57 1.23
N SER A 140 26.70 -7.53 0.95
CA SER A 140 26.12 -6.97 -0.25
C SER A 140 25.98 -5.44 -0.08
N ALA A 141 26.35 -4.70 -1.11
CA ALA A 141 26.15 -3.25 -1.16
C ALA A 141 24.66 -2.85 -1.27
N VAL A 142 23.77 -3.81 -1.54
CA VAL A 142 22.35 -3.60 -1.81
C VAL A 142 21.51 -4.50 -0.92
N THR A 143 20.40 -3.97 -0.40
CA THR A 143 19.44 -4.75 0.39
C THR A 143 18.60 -5.62 -0.53
N THR A 144 18.68 -6.94 -0.38
CA THR A 144 17.87 -7.91 -1.14
C THR A 144 16.77 -8.49 -0.26
N ARG A 145 15.55 -8.61 -0.80
CA ARG A 145 14.48 -9.37 -0.14
C ARG A 145 13.55 -10.05 -1.13
N LEU A 146 12.89 -11.11 -0.67
CA LEU A 146 11.84 -11.78 -1.42
C LEU A 146 10.53 -11.00 -1.26
N MET A 147 9.87 -10.74 -2.38
CA MET A 147 8.58 -10.05 -2.46
C MET A 147 7.57 -10.91 -3.23
N ALA A 148 6.36 -10.99 -2.68
CA ALA A 148 5.22 -11.62 -3.33
C ALA A 148 4.04 -10.65 -3.29
N SER A 149 3.27 -10.59 -4.38
CA SER A 149 2.06 -9.78 -4.44
C SER A 149 0.90 -10.57 -5.02
N ALA A 150 -0.31 -10.25 -4.57
CA ALA A 150 -1.55 -10.83 -5.05
C ALA A 150 -2.64 -9.76 -5.14
N SER A 151 -3.48 -9.80 -6.17
CA SER A 151 -4.65 -8.93 -6.27
C SER A 151 -5.74 -9.38 -5.29
N LEU A 152 -6.31 -8.43 -4.57
CA LEU A 152 -7.41 -8.67 -3.64
C LEU A 152 -8.74 -8.18 -4.23
N PRO A 153 -9.88 -8.67 -3.72
CA PRO A 153 -11.19 -8.13 -4.07
C PRO A 153 -11.27 -6.62 -3.81
N LYS A 154 -12.11 -5.94 -4.59
CA LYS A 154 -12.43 -4.54 -4.34
C LYS A 154 -13.30 -4.43 -3.10
N GLY A 155 -13.22 -3.29 -2.41
CA GLY A 155 -14.13 -2.99 -1.31
C GLY A 155 -13.51 -3.01 0.08
N ASP A 156 -14.30 -3.42 1.07
CA ASP A 156 -13.85 -3.62 2.44
C ASP A 156 -12.87 -4.78 2.53
N ILE A 157 -11.59 -4.48 2.73
CA ILE A 157 -10.58 -5.52 2.87
C ILE A 157 -10.47 -6.06 4.30
N THR A 158 -11.06 -5.39 5.29
CA THR A 158 -10.96 -5.82 6.69
C THR A 158 -11.73 -7.13 6.92
N THR A 159 -12.92 -7.26 6.33
CA THR A 159 -13.74 -8.47 6.41
C THR A 159 -13.03 -9.72 5.86
N PRO A 160 -12.51 -9.76 4.61
CA PRO A 160 -11.79 -10.91 4.10
C PRO A 160 -10.47 -11.17 4.84
N MET A 161 -9.73 -10.13 5.25
CA MET A 161 -8.49 -10.30 6.02
C MET A 161 -8.76 -10.93 7.39
N ASN A 162 -9.82 -10.50 8.09
CA ASN A 162 -10.26 -11.09 9.36
C ASN A 162 -10.70 -12.55 9.16
N ALA A 163 -11.41 -12.87 8.08
CA ALA A 163 -11.80 -14.24 7.75
C ALA A 163 -10.59 -15.14 7.49
N TRP A 164 -9.52 -14.60 6.90
CA TRP A 164 -8.24 -15.28 6.70
C TRP A 164 -7.37 -15.36 7.97
N GLY A 165 -7.86 -14.85 9.11
CA GLY A 165 -7.14 -14.88 10.38
C GLY A 165 -6.06 -13.81 10.48
N TYR A 166 -6.21 -12.68 9.79
CA TYR A 166 -5.36 -11.52 9.94
C TYR A 166 -6.11 -10.39 10.64
N ARG A 167 -5.45 -9.72 11.59
CA ARG A 167 -5.99 -8.55 12.28
C ARG A 167 -5.19 -7.32 11.88
N SER A 168 -5.88 -6.19 11.65
CA SER A 168 -5.22 -4.91 11.43
C SER A 168 -4.48 -4.46 12.70
N VAL A 169 -3.27 -3.92 12.52
CA VAL A 169 -2.43 -3.40 13.61
C VAL A 169 -2.18 -1.91 13.44
N TYR A 170 -2.05 -1.43 12.19
CA TYR A 170 -1.85 -0.02 11.82
C TYR A 170 -2.47 0.28 10.45
#